data_AF-A0A2A2B7C4-F1
#
_entry.id   AF-A0A2A2B7C4-F1
#
_cell.length_a   1.000
_cell.length_b   1.000
_cell.length_c   1.000
_cell.angle_alpha   90.00
_cell.angle_beta   90.00
_cell.angle_gamma   90.00
#
_symmetry.space_group_name_H-M   'P 1'
#
loop_
_entity.id
_entity.type
_entity.pdbx_description
1 polymer ?
#
loop_
_entity_poly.entity_id
_entity_poly.type
_entity_poly.pdbx_seq_one_letter_code
_entity_poly.pdbx_strand_id
1 'polypeptide(L)'
;MITLDMSSIESTDDEIYSYERGSNGVVFLDGKELKGCVYCNVTKGVAIRVKRELSGLLIVADGCIVHELVFGEIAFQPKGKEPDAETQRRNHAIKVASNRPKDYDWFDSCKPD
;
A
#
# COMPACT_ATOMS: atom_id res chain seq x y z
N MET A 1 12.95 15.57 -12.17
CA MET A 1 12.77 14.35 -12.98
C MET A 1 13.36 13.21 -12.17
N ILE A 2 12.53 12.29 -11.66
CA ILE A 2 13.03 11.05 -11.06
C ILE A 2 13.25 10.10 -12.22
N THR A 3 14.51 9.82 -12.56
CA THR A 3 14.85 8.80 -13.55
C THR A 3 14.82 7.46 -12.82
N LEU A 4 13.71 6.74 -12.94
CA LEU A 4 13.64 5.35 -12.51
C LEU A 4 14.49 4.54 -13.49
N ASP A 5 15.57 3.94 -13.00
CA ASP A 5 16.37 3.00 -13.78
C ASP A 5 15.51 1.75 -14.03
N MET A 6 15.00 1.63 -15.26
CA MET A 6 14.16 0.52 -15.69
C MET A 6 14.98 -0.65 -16.25
N SER A 7 16.32 -0.59 -16.19
CA SER A 7 17.20 -1.63 -16.74
C SER A 7 17.10 -2.97 -16.01
N SER A 8 16.53 -2.99 -14.80
CA SER A 8 16.24 -4.20 -14.01
C SER A 8 14.75 -4.58 -13.99
N ILE A 9 13.92 -3.95 -14.83
CA ILE A 9 12.58 -4.44 -15.17
C ILE A 9 12.75 -5.41 -16.35
N GLU A 10 13.38 -6.55 -16.08
CA GLU A 10 13.18 -7.72 -16.94
C GLU A 10 11.71 -8.10 -16.77
N SER A 11 10.93 -7.78 -17.81
CA SER A 11 9.54 -8.19 -17.93
C SER A 11 9.51 -9.71 -17.95
N THR A 12 8.90 -10.34 -16.95
CA THR A 12 8.15 -11.57 -17.27
C THR A 12 6.91 -11.77 -16.42
N ASP A 13 6.86 -11.43 -15.11
CA ASP A 13 5.65 -11.67 -14.30
C ASP A 13 5.35 -10.59 -13.23
N ASP A 14 5.80 -9.35 -13.43
CA ASP A 14 5.50 -8.27 -12.50
C ASP A 14 4.05 -7.78 -12.67
N GLU A 15 3.23 -7.97 -11.64
CA GLU A 15 1.87 -7.42 -11.56
C GLU A 15 1.94 -5.92 -11.23
N ILE A 16 1.86 -5.08 -12.27
CA ILE A 16 1.99 -3.63 -12.17
C ILE A 16 0.65 -2.96 -12.47
N TYR A 17 0.27 -2.00 -11.62
CA TYR A 17 -0.90 -1.16 -11.81
C TYR A 17 -0.52 0.32 -11.71
N SER A 18 -0.85 1.09 -12.74
CA SER A 18 -0.73 2.55 -12.74
C SER A 18 -2.12 3.19 -12.69
N TYR A 19 -2.23 4.29 -11.95
CA TYR A 19 -3.43 5.11 -11.91
C TYR A 19 -3.44 6.06 -13.10
N GLU A 20 -3.53 5.54 -14.32
CA GLU A 20 -4.01 6.35 -15.43
C GLU A 20 -5.51 6.59 -15.23
N ARG A 21 -5.99 7.81 -15.55
CA ARG A 21 -7.40 8.22 -15.42
C ARG A 21 -8.35 7.10 -15.87
N GLY A 22 -8.93 6.36 -14.92
CA GLY A 22 -9.83 5.24 -15.20
C GLY A 22 -9.41 3.87 -14.65
N SER A 23 -8.28 3.75 -13.93
CA SER A 23 -7.96 2.52 -13.20
C SER A 23 -9.01 2.28 -12.11
N ASN A 24 -9.97 1.42 -12.43
CA ASN A 24 -11.06 1.00 -11.58
C ASN A 24 -10.52 0.01 -10.54
N GLY A 25 -9.78 0.44 -9.54
CA GLY A 25 -9.29 -0.46 -8.49
C GLY A 25 -8.91 0.25 -7.20
N VAL A 26 -8.78 -0.54 -6.13
CA VAL A 26 -8.34 -0.12 -4.81
C VAL A 26 -7.05 -0.85 -4.49
N VAL A 27 -6.00 -0.09 -4.13
CA VAL A 27 -4.71 -0.65 -3.72
C VAL A 27 -4.70 -0.75 -2.20
N PHE A 28 -4.14 -1.83 -1.68
CA PHE A 28 -3.90 -2.05 -0.27
C PHE A 28 -2.39 -2.18 -0.02
N LEU A 29 -1.92 -1.63 1.10
CA LEU A 29 -0.59 -1.79 1.65
C LEU A 29 -0.74 -2.38 3.05
N ASP A 30 -0.17 -3.56 3.28
CA ASP A 30 -0.29 -4.29 4.55
C ASP A 30 -1.77 -4.38 5.00
N GLY A 31 -2.64 -4.69 4.03
CA GLY A 31 -4.10 -4.80 4.17
C GLY A 31 -4.86 -3.52 4.51
N LYS A 32 -4.20 -2.36 4.53
CA LYS A 32 -4.87 -1.05 4.64
C LYS A 32 -4.97 -0.38 3.29
N GLU A 33 -6.11 0.24 3.01
CA GLU A 33 -6.29 0.98 1.75
C GLU A 33 -5.20 2.05 1.59
N LEU A 34 -4.47 1.97 0.48
CA LEU A 34 -3.44 2.91 0.11
C LEU A 34 -4.04 4.06 -0.70
N LYS A 35 -4.58 5.06 0.01
CA LYS A 35 -5.19 6.23 -0.63
C LYS A 35 -4.19 7.02 -1.46
N GLY A 36 -4.63 7.47 -2.63
CA GLY A 36 -3.82 8.29 -3.53
C GLY A 36 -2.62 7.54 -4.14
N CYS A 37 -2.69 6.22 -4.21
CA CYS A 37 -1.73 5.41 -4.97
C CYS A 37 -1.80 5.79 -6.45
N VAL A 38 -0.64 6.14 -7.03
CA VAL A 38 -0.50 6.50 -8.45
C VAL A 38 0.14 5.38 -9.25
N TYR A 39 0.89 4.50 -8.58
CA TYR A 39 1.57 3.37 -9.17
C TYR A 39 1.81 2.32 -8.10
N CYS A 40 1.66 1.03 -8.42
CA CYS A 40 2.16 -0.05 -7.59
C CYS A 40 2.68 -1.22 -8.42
N ASN A 41 3.63 -1.94 -7.85
CA ASN A 41 4.10 -3.23 -8.31
C ASN A 41 3.84 -4.22 -7.18
N VAL A 42 2.86 -5.11 -7.41
CA VAL A 42 2.41 -6.10 -6.43
C VAL A 42 3.51 -7.11 -6.15
N THR A 43 4.16 -7.62 -7.20
CA THR A 43 5.23 -8.62 -7.13
C THR A 43 6.42 -8.13 -6.30
N LYS A 44 6.81 -6.86 -6.48
CA LYS A 44 7.95 -6.25 -5.79
C LYS A 44 7.60 -5.60 -4.44
N GLY A 45 6.32 -5.56 -4.07
CA GLY A 45 5.89 -4.96 -2.81
C GLY A 45 6.21 -3.46 -2.71
N VAL A 46 6.11 -2.73 -3.81
CA VAL A 46 6.42 -1.29 -3.86
C VAL A 46 5.25 -0.50 -4.45
N ALA A 47 4.98 0.66 -3.87
CA ALA A 47 4.00 1.60 -4.40
C ALA A 47 4.47 3.04 -4.29
N ILE A 48 3.96 3.87 -5.19
CA ILE A 48 4.12 5.32 -5.17
C ILE A 48 2.74 5.90 -4.89
N ARG A 49 2.66 6.76 -3.88
CA ARG A 49 1.43 7.49 -3.57
C ARG A 49 1.69 8.98 -3.45
N VAL A 50 0.62 9.76 -3.62
CA VAL A 50 0.66 11.19 -3.32
C VAL A 50 0.83 11.38 -1.81
N LYS A 51 1.88 12.12 -1.42
CA LYS A 51 2.18 12.39 -0.02
C LYS A 51 1.15 13.35 0.56
N ARG A 52 0.67 13.04 1.76
CA ARG A 52 -0.32 13.83 2.48
C ARG A 52 0.13 14.12 3.90
N GLU A 53 -0.32 15.24 4.43
CA GLU A 53 -0.20 15.55 5.85
C GLU A 53 -1.11 14.66 6.70
N LEU A 54 -0.93 14.69 8.03
CA LEU A 54 -1.83 14.03 8.98
C LEU A 54 -3.28 14.50 8.86
N SER A 55 -3.49 15.75 8.44
CA SER A 55 -4.79 16.35 8.14
C SER A 55 -5.41 15.83 6.82
N GLY A 56 -4.67 15.06 6.02
CA GLY A 56 -5.08 14.55 4.72
C GLY A 56 -4.85 15.50 3.53
N LEU A 57 -4.32 16.71 3.78
CA LEU A 57 -3.99 17.70 2.76
C LEU A 57 -2.81 17.24 1.90
N LEU A 58 -2.81 17.65 0.63
CA LEU A 58 -1.71 17.36 -0.29
C LEU A 58 -0.48 18.16 0.08
N ILE A 59 0.69 17.52 0.08
CA ILE A 59 1.96 18.22 0.24
C ILE A 59 2.41 18.72 -1.13
N VAL A 60 2.66 20.01 -1.24
CA VAL A 60 3.19 20.67 -2.43
C VAL A 60 4.54 21.31 -2.08
N ALA A 61 5.56 21.05 -2.88
CA ALA A 61 6.88 21.66 -2.76
C ALA A 61 7.30 22.18 -4.15
N ASP A 62 7.77 23.41 -4.21
CA ASP A 62 8.18 24.08 -5.47
C ASP A 62 7.11 23.99 -6.58
N GLY A 63 5.84 24.17 -6.20
CA GLY A 63 4.70 24.09 -7.11
C GLY A 63 4.35 22.68 -7.60
N CYS A 64 5.05 21.64 -7.11
CA CYS A 64 4.86 20.25 -7.50
C CYS A 64 4.23 19.42 -6.38
N ILE A 65 3.32 18.50 -6.74
CA ILE A 65 2.76 17.53 -5.79
C ILE A 65 3.86 16.55 -5.39
N VAL A 66 4.09 16.44 -4.09
CA VAL A 66 5.08 15.51 -3.54
C VAL A 66 4.52 14.09 -3.54
N HIS A 67 5.34 13.16 -4.01
CA HIS A 67 5.05 11.73 -3.96
C HIS A 67 5.94 11.08 -2.92
N GLU A 68 5.48 9.97 -2.36
CA GLU A 68 6.28 9.12 -1.49
C GLU A 68 6.25 7.68 -1.98
N LEU A 69 7.39 7.02 -1.82
CA LEU A 69 7.58 5.62 -2.16
C LEU A 69 7.43 4.80 -0.87
N VAL A 70 6.56 3.81 -0.91
CA VAL A 70 6.23 2.93 0.21
C VAL A 70 6.50 1.49 -0.17
N PHE A 71 6.89 0.70 0.82
CA PHE A 71 7.21 -0.71 0.66
C PHE A 71 6.36 -1.53 1.63
N GLY A 72 5.96 -2.73 1.20
CA GLY A 72 5.21 -3.67 2.02
C GLY A 72 4.41 -4.65 1.17
N GLU A 73 3.49 -5.34 1.81
CA GLU A 73 2.60 -6.28 1.14
C GLU A 73 1.54 -5.50 0.34
N ILE A 74 1.69 -5.47 -0.99
CA ILE A 74 0.75 -4.79 -1.87
C ILE A 74 -0.32 -5.78 -2.33
N ALA A 75 -1.58 -5.32 -2.38
CA ALA A 75 -2.66 -6.02 -3.06
C ALA A 75 -3.47 -5.04 -3.92
N PHE A 76 -3.98 -5.50 -5.05
CA PHE A 76 -4.83 -4.72 -5.93
C PHE A 76 -6.21 -5.38 -6.07
N GLN A 77 -7.27 -4.60 -5.86
CA GLN A 77 -8.64 -5.07 -6.05
C GLN A 77 -9.32 -4.27 -7.17
N PRO A 78 -9.66 -4.89 -8.31
CA PRO A 78 -10.44 -4.23 -9.35
C PRO A 78 -11.86 -3.88 -8.85
N LYS A 79 -12.30 -2.64 -9.05
CA LYS A 79 -13.70 -2.21 -8.89
C LYS A 79 -14.56 -2.91 -9.95
N GLY A 80 -15.64 -3.56 -9.51
CA GLY A 80 -16.61 -4.22 -10.39
C GLY A 80 -16.47 -5.74 -10.48
N LYS A 81 -15.45 -6.34 -9.86
CA LYS A 81 -15.42 -7.77 -9.55
C LYS A 81 -15.64 -7.95 -8.05
N GLU A 82 -16.54 -8.84 -7.65
CA GLU A 82 -16.54 -9.32 -6.26
C GLU A 82 -15.12 -9.84 -5.96
N PRO A 83 -14.52 -9.48 -4.82
CA PRO A 83 -13.20 -9.98 -4.47
C PRO A 83 -13.26 -11.50 -4.47
N ASP A 84 -12.29 -12.15 -5.13
CA ASP A 84 -12.19 -13.61 -5.05
C ASP A 84 -12.01 -14.05 -3.59
N ALA A 85 -12.37 -15.30 -3.29
CA ALA A 85 -12.39 -15.82 -1.92
C ALA A 85 -11.02 -15.74 -1.23
N GLU A 86 -9.93 -15.73 -2.01
CA GLU A 86 -8.57 -15.64 -1.50
C GLU A 86 -8.20 -14.21 -1.10
N THR A 87 -8.52 -13.23 -1.94
CA THR A 87 -8.41 -11.80 -1.64
C THR A 87 -9.28 -11.42 -0.45
N GLN A 88 -10.50 -11.98 -0.34
CA GLN A 88 -11.35 -11.79 0.83
C GLN A 88 -10.71 -12.35 2.10
N ARG A 89 -10.15 -13.57 2.05
CA ARG A 89 -9.47 -14.20 3.20
C ARG A 89 -8.23 -13.43 3.63
N ARG A 90 -7.42 -12.97 2.68
CA ARG A 90 -6.21 -12.17 2.93
C ARG A 90 -6.56 -10.83 3.56
N ASN A 91 -7.52 -10.10 2.98
CA ASN A 91 -8.00 -8.83 3.52
C ASN A 91 -8.66 -9.01 4.91
N HIS A 92 -9.38 -10.11 5.14
CA HIS A 92 -9.95 -10.43 6.45
C HIS A 92 -8.87 -10.74 7.48
N ALA A 93 -7.90 -11.58 7.14
CA ALA A 93 -6.79 -11.94 8.02
C ALA A 93 -5.98 -10.70 8.45
N ILE A 94 -5.71 -9.79 7.51
CA ILE A 94 -4.96 -8.57 7.81
C ILE A 94 -5.81 -7.58 8.60
N LYS A 95 -7.10 -7.44 8.29
CA LYS A 95 -8.02 -6.62 9.10
C LYS A 95 -8.08 -7.12 10.55
N VAL A 96 -8.14 -8.44 10.76
CA VAL A 96 -8.09 -9.07 12.09
C VAL A 96 -6.74 -8.83 12.77
N ALA A 97 -5.62 -8.94 12.06
CA ALA A 97 -4.30 -8.64 12.60
C ALA A 97 -4.14 -7.15 12.98
N SER A 98 -4.71 -6.24 12.20
CA SER A 98 -4.67 -4.79 12.45
C SER A 98 -5.65 -4.32 13.54
N ASN A 99 -6.71 -5.10 13.80
CA ASN A 99 -7.66 -4.89 14.91
C ASN A 99 -7.27 -5.66 16.17
N ARG A 100 -6.15 -6.40 16.19
CA ARG A 100 -5.57 -6.81 17.47
C ARG A 100 -5.16 -5.53 18.19
N PRO A 101 -5.66 -5.27 19.40
CA PRO A 101 -5.16 -4.17 20.21
C PRO A 101 -3.65 -4.34 20.34
N LYS A 102 -2.87 -3.32 19.97
CA LYS A 102 -1.44 -3.23 20.30
C LYS A 102 -1.24 -2.85 21.78
N ASP A 103 -2.22 -3.15 22.63
CA ASP A 103 -2.37 -2.55 23.95
C ASP A 103 -1.84 -3.46 25.08
N TYR A 104 -1.06 -4.51 24.77
CA TYR A 104 -0.55 -5.43 25.80
C TYR A 104 0.90 -5.91 25.63
N ASP A 105 1.79 -5.08 25.06
CA ASP A 105 3.25 -5.32 25.14
C ASP A 105 3.91 -4.66 26.37
N TRP A 106 3.13 -4.17 27.35
CA TRP A 106 3.67 -3.62 28.61
C TRP A 106 3.78 -4.64 29.74
N PHE A 107 3.42 -5.91 29.51
CA PHE A 107 3.31 -6.93 30.55
C PHE A 107 4.34 -8.07 30.42
N ASP A 108 5.60 -7.77 30.08
CA ASP A 108 6.69 -8.76 30.17
C ASP A 108 7.98 -8.23 30.81
N SER A 109 7.95 -7.05 31.43
CA SER A 109 9.10 -6.49 32.20
C SER A 109 8.87 -6.38 33.71
N CYS A 110 7.77 -6.93 34.24
CA CYS A 110 7.48 -6.95 35.68
C CYS A 110 7.35 -8.38 36.24
N LYS A 111 8.30 -9.27 35.95
CA LYS A 111 8.49 -10.46 36.78
C LYS A 111 9.53 -10.14 37.86
N PRO A 112 9.17 -10.21 39.16
CA PRO A 112 10.13 -10.12 40.23
C PRO A 112 10.86 -11.47 40.35
N ASP A 113 12.19 -11.42 40.41
CA ASP A 113 13.03 -12.30 41.23
C ASP A 113 13.98 -11.39 42.03
#